data_AF-A0A1C5SLL7-F1
#
_entry.id   AF-A0A1C5SLL7-F1
#
_cell.length_a   1.000
_cell.length_b   1.000
_cell.length_c   1.000
_cell.angle_alpha   90.00
_cell.angle_beta   90.00
_cell.angle_gamma   90.00
#
_symmetry.space_group_name_H-M   'P 1'
#
loop_
_entity.id
_entity.type
_entity.pdbx_description
1 polymer ?
#
loop_
_entity_poly.entity_id
_entity_poly.type
_entity_poly.pdbx_seq_one_letter_code
_entity_poly.pdbx_strand_id
1 'polypeptide(L)'
;MGNGNAEENAQDRQAAFKSALTGKHLPVLTLDNKWYRLLNKTGSVPLKETEDALNQLLKRQGKLNTESKDIRNLKKKLMKEIVPMVDEAEQQGENSKLNKQIEDHKRLIEECNEKLEAYEDELKDIPREIERINLQLMMFTMDCCYDIMKDNDKQIKETAEWVGAIRIELKKRLIEKQQMEQQNQEIYNYMHDIFGAEVVNLFDMKYNPEQK
;
A
#
# COMPACT_ATOMS: atom_id res chain seq x y z
N MET A 1 10.55 -27.31 -14.03
CA MET A 1 11.78 -26.68 -13.49
C MET A 1 11.61 -25.16 -13.44
N GLY A 2 10.53 -24.63 -12.84
CA GLY A 2 10.14 -23.21 -13.01
C GLY A 2 10.19 -22.32 -11.76
N ASN A 3 10.30 -22.88 -10.55
CA ASN A 3 10.16 -22.09 -9.32
C ASN A 3 11.46 -21.49 -8.76
N GLY A 4 12.63 -22.02 -9.15
CA GLY A 4 13.92 -21.50 -8.65
C GLY A 4 14.27 -20.09 -9.14
N ASN A 5 14.00 -19.78 -10.41
CA ASN A 5 14.38 -18.50 -11.00
C ASN A 5 13.54 -17.31 -10.50
N ALA A 6 12.32 -17.53 -10.02
CA ALA A 6 11.47 -16.44 -9.52
C ALA A 6 11.84 -16.04 -8.09
N GLU A 7 12.14 -17.02 -7.23
CA GLU A 7 12.55 -16.80 -5.84
C GLU A 7 13.96 -16.20 -5.75
N GLU A 8 14.89 -16.64 -6.59
CA GLU A 8 16.26 -16.10 -6.66
C GLU A 8 16.25 -14.61 -7.10
N ASN A 9 15.44 -14.25 -8.10
CA ASN A 9 15.23 -12.86 -8.52
C ASN A 9 14.49 -11.99 -7.50
N ALA A 10 13.71 -12.57 -6.59
CA ALA A 10 13.03 -11.83 -5.52
C ALA A 10 13.99 -11.56 -4.34
N GLN A 11 14.82 -12.54 -3.99
CA GLN A 11 15.85 -12.38 -2.96
C GLN A 11 16.92 -11.36 -3.37
N ASP A 12 17.35 -11.38 -4.64
CA ASP A 12 18.29 -10.39 -5.17
C ASP A 12 17.71 -8.96 -5.17
N ARG A 13 16.41 -8.83 -5.46
CA ARG A 13 15.69 -7.53 -5.37
C ARG A 13 15.62 -7.03 -3.94
N GLN A 14 15.28 -7.89 -2.98
CA GLN A 14 15.27 -7.51 -1.57
C GLN A 14 16.65 -7.08 -1.07
N ALA A 15 17.72 -7.77 -1.48
CA ALA A 15 19.08 -7.39 -1.12
C ALA A 15 19.47 -6.03 -1.71
N ALA A 16 19.13 -5.79 -2.98
CA ALA A 16 19.35 -4.50 -3.65
C ALA A 16 18.57 -3.37 -2.97
N PHE A 17 17.31 -3.59 -2.58
CA PHE A 17 16.52 -2.62 -1.83
C PHE A 17 17.15 -2.33 -0.47
N LYS A 18 17.49 -3.35 0.33
CA LYS A 18 18.15 -3.17 1.63
C LYS A 18 19.45 -2.35 1.49
N SER A 19 20.27 -2.65 0.50
CA SER A 19 21.49 -1.89 0.23
C SER A 19 21.19 -0.43 -0.15
N ALA A 20 20.18 -0.18 -0.98
CA ALA A 20 19.82 1.17 -1.44
C ALA A 20 19.15 2.04 -0.35
N LEU A 21 18.65 1.39 0.71
CA LEU A 21 17.96 2.01 1.83
C LEU A 21 18.87 2.20 3.06
N THR A 22 20.06 1.60 3.04
CA THR A 22 21.04 1.77 4.11
C THR A 22 21.39 3.24 4.28
N GLY A 23 21.23 3.77 5.49
CA GLY A 23 21.50 5.18 5.81
C GLY A 23 20.39 6.17 5.40
N LYS A 24 19.24 5.71 4.90
CA LYS A 24 18.09 6.57 4.60
C LYS A 24 17.06 6.49 5.71
N HIS A 25 16.63 7.65 6.21
CA HIS A 25 15.51 7.73 7.13
C HIS A 25 14.19 7.54 6.40
N LEU A 26 13.48 6.45 6.71
CA LEU A 26 12.20 6.12 6.09
C LEU A 26 11.04 6.72 6.89
N PRO A 27 10.07 7.38 6.23
CA PRO A 27 8.82 7.74 6.89
C PRO A 27 8.05 6.46 7.27
N VAL A 28 7.31 6.53 8.38
CA VAL A 28 6.45 5.43 8.82
C VAL A 28 5.28 5.30 7.86
N LEU A 29 5.20 4.17 7.15
CA LEU A 29 4.28 3.99 6.03
C LEU A 29 2.82 4.05 6.44
N THR A 30 2.46 3.46 7.58
CA THR A 30 1.07 3.46 8.09
C THR A 30 0.58 4.84 8.52
N LEU A 31 1.47 5.82 8.67
CA LEU A 31 1.09 7.21 8.94
C LEU A 31 0.85 8.02 7.65
N ASP A 32 1.22 7.51 6.47
CA ASP A 32 1.05 8.21 5.19
C ASP A 32 -0.17 7.69 4.42
N ASN A 33 -1.18 8.55 4.25
CA ASN A 33 -2.36 8.25 3.43
C ASN A 33 -2.03 7.90 1.97
N LYS A 34 -0.90 8.37 1.43
CA LYS A 34 -0.47 8.04 0.07
C LYS A 34 -0.07 6.57 -0.06
N TRP A 35 0.48 5.98 0.99
CA TRP A 35 0.81 4.56 1.02
C TRP A 35 -0.46 3.70 0.89
N TYR A 36 -1.52 4.00 1.65
CA TYR A 36 -2.81 3.34 1.48
C TYR A 36 -3.42 3.49 0.07
N ARG A 37 -3.26 4.65 -0.56
CA ARG A 37 -3.71 4.87 -1.96
C ARG A 37 -2.91 4.03 -2.95
N LEU A 38 -1.61 3.85 -2.72
CA LEU A 38 -0.76 2.97 -3.52
C LEU A 38 -1.24 1.53 -3.39
N LEU A 39 -1.51 1.07 -2.16
CA LEU A 39 -1.99 -0.28 -1.87
C LEU A 39 -3.31 -0.62 -2.57
N ASN A 40 -4.27 0.31 -2.56
CA ASN A 40 -5.55 0.10 -3.23
C ASN A 40 -5.40 -0.10 -4.74
N LYS A 41 -4.37 0.48 -5.37
CA LYS A 41 -4.08 0.29 -6.79
C LYS A 41 -3.38 -1.03 -7.07
N THR A 42 -2.55 -1.49 -6.14
CA THR A 42 -1.82 -2.74 -6.31
C THR A 42 -2.69 -3.97 -6.04
N GLY A 43 -3.80 -3.87 -5.30
CA GLY A 43 -4.70 -4.99 -5.00
C GLY A 43 -4.07 -6.08 -4.10
N SER A 44 -2.75 -6.06 -3.95
CA SER A 44 -1.97 -6.81 -2.98
C SER A 44 -2.07 -6.12 -1.61
N VAL A 45 -2.61 -6.85 -0.65
CA VAL A 45 -2.64 -6.42 0.75
C VAL A 45 -1.22 -6.57 1.30
N PRO A 46 -0.70 -5.60 2.09
CA PRO A 46 0.38 -5.95 3.02
C PRO A 46 -0.09 -7.16 3.85
N LEU A 47 0.82 -8.00 4.35
CA LEU A 47 0.40 -8.90 5.44
C LEU A 47 -0.22 -7.99 6.50
N LYS A 48 -1.56 -8.06 6.65
CA LYS A 48 -2.32 -7.19 7.55
C LYS A 48 -1.76 -7.28 8.96
N GLU A 49 -1.18 -8.43 9.30
CA GLU A 49 -0.37 -8.69 10.48
C GLU A 49 0.83 -7.73 10.65
N THR A 50 1.60 -7.45 9.59
CA THR A 50 2.74 -6.51 9.63
C THR A 50 2.26 -5.07 9.78
N GLU A 51 1.18 -4.70 9.10
CA GLU A 51 0.52 -3.40 9.29
C GLU A 51 0.01 -3.23 10.72
N ASP A 52 -0.71 -4.22 11.24
CA ASP A 52 -1.29 -4.23 12.58
C ASP A 52 -0.18 -4.21 13.65
N ALA A 53 0.90 -4.97 13.47
CA ALA A 53 2.05 -4.95 14.35
C ALA A 53 2.71 -3.56 14.42
N LEU A 54 2.92 -2.92 13.26
CA LEU A 54 3.46 -1.55 13.22
C LEU A 54 2.54 -0.56 13.93
N ASN A 55 1.24 -0.64 13.69
CA ASN A 55 0.24 0.21 14.32
C ASN A 55 0.12 -0.03 15.84
N GLN A 56 0.30 -1.27 16.31
CA GLN A 56 0.35 -1.59 17.73
C GLN A 56 1.57 -0.98 18.41
N LEU A 57 2.75 -1.04 17.78
CA LEU A 57 3.96 -0.40 18.31
C LEU A 57 3.80 1.12 18.40
N LEU A 58 3.26 1.77 17.37
CA LEU A 58 2.98 3.21 17.38
C LEU A 58 2.01 3.59 18.51
N LYS A 59 0.93 2.80 18.68
CA LYS A 59 -0.01 2.98 19.79
C LYS A 59 0.67 2.80 21.15
N ARG A 60 1.52 1.78 21.30
CA ARG A 60 2.26 1.51 22.53
C ARG A 60 3.24 2.63 22.84
N GLN A 61 3.99 3.12 21.86
CA GLN A 61 4.87 4.28 21.99
C GLN A 61 4.12 5.53 22.47
N GLY A 62 2.96 5.83 21.84
CA GLY A 62 2.13 6.96 22.21
C GLY A 62 1.56 6.84 23.64
N LYS A 63 1.13 5.64 24.02
CA LYS A 63 0.64 5.33 25.37
C LYS A 63 1.74 5.51 26.41
N LEU A 64 2.91 4.91 26.22
CA LEU A 64 4.05 5.03 27.13
C LEU A 64 4.50 6.49 27.31
N ASN A 65 4.52 7.28 26.24
CA ASN A 65 4.87 8.70 26.32
C ASN A 65 3.87 9.50 27.17
N THR A 66 2.57 9.22 27.02
CA THR A 66 1.51 9.89 27.79
C THR A 66 1.55 9.46 29.26
N GLU A 67 1.58 8.14 29.51
CA GLU A 67 1.63 7.58 30.86
C GLU A 67 2.91 7.99 31.60
N SER A 68 4.07 7.99 30.92
CA SER A 68 5.33 8.46 31.52
C SER A 68 5.25 9.94 31.94
N LYS A 69 4.59 10.78 31.15
CA LYS A 69 4.37 12.19 31.50
C LYS A 69 3.48 12.32 32.74
N ASP A 70 2.41 11.54 32.80
CA ASP A 70 1.47 11.56 33.93
C ASP A 70 2.10 11.03 35.22
N ILE A 71 2.88 9.94 35.13
CA ILE A 71 3.63 9.39 36.27
C ILE A 71 4.69 10.38 36.75
N ARG A 72 5.42 11.06 35.85
CA ARG A 72 6.36 12.13 36.24
C ARG A 72 5.64 13.28 36.97
N ASN A 73 4.45 13.66 36.53
CA ASN A 73 3.65 14.69 37.19
C ASN A 73 3.17 14.24 38.57
N LEU A 74 2.71 12.99 38.71
CA LEU A 74 2.31 12.41 39.99
C LEU A 74 3.49 12.33 40.97
N LYS A 75 4.62 11.78 40.53
CA LYS A 75 5.88 11.73 41.30
C LYS A 75 6.25 13.13 41.81
N LYS A 76 6.18 14.16 40.96
CA LYS A 76 6.47 15.55 41.35
C LYS A 76 5.48 16.10 42.39
N LYS A 77 4.21 15.72 42.36
CA LYS A 77 3.22 16.12 43.39
C LYS A 77 3.52 15.44 44.72
N LEU A 78 3.69 14.12 44.72
CA LEU A 78 4.05 13.34 45.91
C LEU A 78 5.34 13.87 46.57
N MET A 79 6.34 14.22 45.76
CA MET A 79 7.61 14.78 46.24
C MET A 79 7.45 16.15 46.89
N LYS A 80 6.51 16.98 46.41
CA LYS A 80 6.22 18.28 47.03
C LYS A 80 5.44 18.16 48.32
N GLU A 81 4.60 17.13 48.44
CA GLU A 81 3.78 16.86 49.62
C GLU A 81 4.60 16.20 50.74
N ILE A 82 5.52 15.29 50.39
CA ILE A 82 6.30 14.53 51.36
C ILE A 82 7.40 15.35 52.07
N VAL A 83 8.06 16.27 51.36
CA VAL A 83 9.17 17.07 51.92
C VAL A 83 8.75 17.85 53.17
N PRO A 84 7.67 18.66 53.16
CA PRO A 84 7.24 19.38 54.36
C PRO A 84 6.75 18.42 55.46
N MET A 85 6.14 17.28 55.12
CA MET A 85 5.72 16.30 56.12
C MET A 85 6.91 15.66 56.85
N VAL A 86 8.00 15.38 56.13
CA VAL A 86 9.25 14.85 56.72
C VAL A 86 9.89 15.90 57.62
N ASP A 87 9.98 17.16 57.17
CA ASP A 87 10.50 18.27 57.98
C ASP A 87 9.67 18.49 59.26
N GLU A 88 8.34 18.37 59.18
CA GLU A 88 7.43 18.47 60.34
C GLU A 88 7.57 17.29 61.31
N ALA A 89 7.77 16.08 60.78
CA ALA A 89 7.95 14.87 61.59
C ALA A 89 9.25 14.91 62.40
N GLU A 90 10.32 15.49 61.86
CA GLU A 90 11.59 15.69 62.58
C GLU A 90 11.47 16.73 63.71
N GLN A 91 10.57 17.71 63.59
CA GLN A 91 10.40 18.79 64.58
C GLN A 91 9.43 18.45 65.72
N GLN A 92 8.37 17.66 65.47
CA GLN A 92 7.28 17.42 66.44
C GLN A 92 7.39 16.12 67.25
N GLY A 93 8.36 15.24 66.97
CA GLY A 93 8.48 13.92 67.60
C GLY A 93 7.46 12.89 67.06
N GLU A 94 7.45 11.67 67.60
CA GLU A 94 6.68 10.53 67.04
C GLU A 94 5.17 10.81 66.90
N ASN A 95 4.74 11.14 65.68
CA ASN A 95 3.33 11.18 65.27
C ASN A 95 3.02 10.01 64.34
N SER A 96 2.34 8.98 64.85
CA SER A 96 2.10 7.73 64.10
C SER A 96 1.25 7.91 62.82
N LYS A 97 0.43 8.96 62.76
CA LYS A 97 -0.39 9.27 61.57
C LYS A 97 0.44 9.92 60.47
N LEU A 98 1.29 10.87 60.83
CA LEU A 98 2.19 11.57 59.91
C LEU A 98 3.24 10.59 59.35
N ASN A 99 3.82 9.73 60.20
CA ASN A 99 4.77 8.70 59.77
C ASN A 99 4.17 7.72 58.75
N LYS A 100 2.91 7.29 58.94
CA LYS A 100 2.21 6.44 57.96
C LYS A 100 2.03 7.14 56.61
N GLN A 101 1.65 8.42 56.61
CA GLN A 101 1.49 9.18 55.37
C GLN A 101 2.82 9.34 54.62
N ILE A 102 3.91 9.61 55.34
CA ILE A 102 5.26 9.67 54.76
C ILE A 102 5.64 8.32 54.15
N GLU A 103 5.40 7.21 54.85
CA GLU A 103 5.70 5.87 54.36
C GLU A 103 4.92 5.54 53.08
N ASP A 104 3.62 5.87 53.04
CA ASP A 104 2.78 5.71 51.85
C ASP A 104 3.29 6.56 50.67
N HIS A 105 3.68 7.82 50.90
CA HIS A 105 4.23 8.67 49.85
C HIS A 105 5.57 8.13 49.33
N LYS A 106 6.47 7.66 50.22
CA LYS A 106 7.74 7.01 49.82
C LYS A 106 7.47 5.80 48.94
N ARG A 107 6.55 4.92 49.37
CA ARG A 107 6.16 3.73 48.60
C ARG A 107 5.62 4.09 47.21
N LEU A 108 4.71 5.07 47.12
CA LEU A 108 4.15 5.52 45.84
C LEU A 108 5.21 6.17 44.93
N ILE A 109 6.17 6.90 45.49
CA ILE A 109 7.30 7.47 44.73
C ILE A 109 8.18 6.35 44.18
N GLU A 110 8.47 5.30 44.96
CA GLU A 110 9.22 4.13 44.53
C GLU A 110 8.50 3.40 43.39
N GLU A 111 7.21 3.13 43.53
CA GLU A 111 6.38 2.53 42.46
C GLU A 111 6.37 3.40 41.18
N CYS A 112 6.41 4.74 41.33
CA CYS A 112 6.54 5.64 40.18
C CYS A 112 7.92 5.55 39.53
N ASN A 113 9.00 5.36 40.30
CA ASN A 113 10.36 5.19 39.77
C ASN A 113 10.46 3.90 38.97
N GLU A 114 10.05 2.79 39.56
CA GLU A 114 10.09 1.46 38.92
C GLU A 114 9.31 1.45 37.61
N LYS A 115 8.10 2.03 37.59
CA LYS A 115 7.31 2.14 36.36
C LYS A 115 7.96 3.02 35.30
N LEU A 116 8.58 4.15 35.70
CA LEU A 116 9.26 5.03 34.77
C LEU A 116 10.50 4.37 34.16
N GLU A 117 11.27 3.63 34.96
CA GLU A 117 12.44 2.89 34.48
C GLU A 117 12.03 1.81 33.47
N ALA A 118 11.01 1.00 33.80
CA ALA A 118 10.48 0.00 32.88
C ALA A 118 9.97 0.61 31.56
N TYR A 119 9.29 1.76 31.62
CA TYR A 119 8.81 2.46 30.41
C TYR A 119 9.96 3.08 29.62
N GLU A 120 10.99 3.57 30.27
CA GLU A 120 12.16 4.15 29.62
C GLU A 120 12.94 3.08 28.84
N ASP A 121 13.08 1.88 29.40
CA ASP A 121 13.69 0.75 28.70
C ASP A 121 12.86 0.33 27.48
N GLU A 122 11.54 0.18 27.62
CA GLU A 122 10.67 -0.15 26.49
C GLU A 122 10.71 0.94 25.39
N LEU A 123 10.78 2.22 25.78
CA LEU A 123 10.90 3.35 24.85
C LEU A 123 12.24 3.41 24.12
N LYS A 124 13.31 2.77 24.61
CA LYS A 124 14.58 2.63 23.89
C LYS A 124 14.49 1.60 22.77
N ASP A 125 13.71 0.54 22.96
CA ASP A 125 13.61 -0.58 22.02
C ASP A 125 12.55 -0.36 20.94
N ILE A 126 11.39 0.21 21.30
CA ILE A 126 10.27 0.44 20.38
C ILE A 126 10.68 1.14 19.07
N PRO A 127 11.48 2.23 19.07
CA PRO A 127 11.88 2.90 17.84
C PRO A 127 12.61 1.99 16.84
N ARG A 128 13.48 1.11 17.35
CA ARG A 128 14.23 0.15 16.51
C ARG A 128 13.28 -0.88 15.90
N GLU A 129 12.32 -1.34 16.69
CA GLU A 129 11.32 -2.30 16.24
C GLU A 129 10.36 -1.69 15.21
N ILE A 130 9.94 -0.43 15.41
CA ILE A 130 9.16 0.34 14.43
C ILE A 130 9.93 0.44 13.11
N GLU A 131 11.22 0.81 13.15
CA GLU A 131 12.05 0.92 11.95
C GLU A 131 12.18 -0.44 11.23
N ARG A 132 12.41 -1.52 11.99
CA ARG A 132 12.50 -2.88 11.46
C ARG A 132 11.22 -3.31 10.75
N ILE A 133 10.08 -3.18 11.40
CA ILE A 133 8.78 -3.57 10.84
C ILE A 133 8.39 -2.65 9.66
N ASN A 134 8.65 -1.35 9.76
CA ASN A 134 8.38 -0.41 8.68
C ASN A 134 9.22 -0.71 7.42
N LEU A 135 10.50 -1.09 7.60
CA LEU A 135 11.36 -1.54 6.51
C LEU A 135 10.79 -2.81 5.86
N GLN A 136 10.40 -3.80 6.67
CA GLN A 136 9.80 -5.04 6.17
C GLN A 136 8.52 -4.76 5.36
N LEU A 137 7.64 -3.91 5.89
CA LEU A 137 6.41 -3.48 5.21
C LEU A 137 6.71 -2.80 3.87
N MET A 138 7.75 -1.96 3.83
CA MET A 138 8.16 -1.29 2.61
C MET A 138 8.70 -2.26 1.57
N MET A 139 9.52 -3.22 1.98
CA MET A 139 10.07 -4.24 1.06
C MET A 139 8.94 -5.02 0.39
N PHE A 140 7.97 -5.51 1.17
CA PHE A 140 6.79 -6.17 0.61
C PHE A 140 6.00 -5.26 -0.33
N THR A 141 5.79 -4.00 0.06
CA THR A 141 5.07 -3.03 -0.79
C THR A 141 5.79 -2.86 -2.13
N MET A 142 7.11 -2.70 -2.13
CA MET A 142 7.92 -2.51 -3.33
C MET A 142 7.93 -3.75 -4.22
N ASP A 143 8.12 -4.94 -3.63
CA ASP A 143 8.10 -6.20 -4.38
C ASP A 143 6.78 -6.36 -5.15
N CYS A 144 5.65 -6.16 -4.47
CA CYS A 144 4.32 -6.21 -5.10
C CYS A 144 4.14 -5.15 -6.19
N CYS A 145 4.58 -3.91 -5.95
CA CYS A 145 4.47 -2.84 -6.95
C CYS A 145 5.23 -3.19 -8.24
N TYR A 146 6.46 -3.70 -8.13
CA TYR A 146 7.27 -4.04 -9.29
C TYR A 146 6.73 -5.25 -10.04
N ASP A 147 6.20 -6.25 -9.34
CA ASP A 147 5.60 -7.41 -9.99
C ASP A 147 4.36 -7.01 -10.81
N ILE A 148 3.52 -6.11 -10.29
CA ILE A 148 2.35 -5.58 -11.01
C ILE A 148 2.77 -4.73 -12.20
N MET A 149 3.76 -3.85 -12.04
CA MET A 149 4.27 -3.05 -13.17
C MET A 149 4.81 -3.94 -14.28
N LYS A 150 5.55 -5.00 -13.91
CA LYS A 150 6.09 -5.97 -14.87
C LYS A 150 4.99 -6.75 -15.60
N ASP A 151 3.93 -7.15 -14.89
CA ASP A 151 2.79 -7.83 -15.50
C ASP A 151 2.01 -6.90 -16.42
N ASN A 152 1.78 -5.65 -16.00
CA ASN A 152 1.17 -4.63 -16.85
C ASN A 152 1.99 -4.38 -18.12
N ASP A 153 3.32 -4.25 -18.03
CA ASP A 153 4.19 -4.06 -19.20
C ASP A 153 4.07 -5.23 -20.19
N LYS A 154 3.94 -6.46 -19.67
CA LYS A 154 3.72 -7.65 -20.49
C LYS A 154 2.36 -7.60 -21.18
N GLN A 155 1.28 -7.35 -20.42
CA GLN A 155 -0.07 -7.26 -20.97
C GLN A 155 -0.22 -6.13 -21.99
N ILE A 156 0.45 -4.99 -21.77
CA ILE A 156 0.47 -3.86 -22.71
C ILE A 156 1.08 -4.29 -24.04
N LYS A 157 2.21 -5.00 -24.01
CA LYS A 157 2.87 -5.50 -25.22
C LYS A 157 2.00 -6.52 -25.95
N GLU A 158 1.48 -7.52 -25.25
CA GLU A 158 0.60 -8.54 -25.82
C GLU A 158 -0.66 -7.91 -26.45
N THR A 159 -1.26 -6.93 -25.76
CA THR A 159 -2.41 -6.18 -26.27
C THR A 159 -2.05 -5.38 -27.52
N ALA A 160 -0.90 -4.71 -27.54
CA ALA A 160 -0.44 -3.93 -28.69
C ALA A 160 -0.21 -4.81 -29.92
N GLU A 161 0.41 -5.98 -29.74
CA GLU A 161 0.62 -6.97 -30.80
C GLU A 161 -0.71 -7.50 -31.34
N TRP A 162 -1.64 -7.87 -30.44
CA TRP A 162 -2.97 -8.33 -30.82
C TRP A 162 -3.78 -7.27 -31.59
N VAL A 163 -3.78 -6.01 -31.13
CA VAL A 163 -4.40 -4.89 -31.83
C VAL A 163 -3.78 -4.70 -33.22
N GLY A 164 -2.46 -4.84 -33.34
CA GLY A 164 -1.75 -4.80 -34.61
C GLY A 164 -2.24 -5.88 -35.58
N ALA A 165 -2.33 -7.13 -35.12
CA ALA A 165 -2.81 -8.25 -35.92
C ALA A 165 -4.26 -8.05 -36.39
N ILE A 166 -5.16 -7.63 -35.50
CA ILE A 166 -6.56 -7.35 -35.83
C ILE A 166 -6.68 -6.21 -36.84
N ARG A 167 -5.87 -5.15 -36.73
CA ARG A 167 -5.86 -4.06 -37.72
C ARG A 167 -5.48 -4.53 -39.12
N ILE A 168 -4.53 -5.45 -39.23
CA ILE A 168 -4.13 -6.03 -40.53
C ILE A 168 -5.29 -6.84 -41.11
N GLU A 169 -5.90 -7.71 -40.31
CA GLU A 169 -7.04 -8.53 -40.75
C GLU A 169 -8.23 -7.66 -41.17
N LEU A 170 -8.55 -6.63 -40.38
CA LEU A 170 -9.61 -5.67 -40.71
C LEU A 170 -9.36 -4.97 -42.06
N LYS A 171 -8.12 -4.54 -42.32
CA LYS A 171 -7.75 -3.93 -43.61
C LYS A 171 -7.96 -4.90 -44.77
N LYS A 172 -7.57 -6.18 -44.63
CA LYS A 172 -7.79 -7.21 -45.66
C LYS A 172 -9.28 -7.39 -45.95
N ARG A 173 -10.10 -7.56 -44.91
CA ARG A 173 -11.56 -7.73 -45.05
C ARG A 173 -12.23 -6.53 -45.68
N LEU A 174 -11.76 -5.32 -45.38
CA LEU A 174 -12.29 -4.11 -45.99
C LEU A 174 -11.99 -4.06 -47.51
N ILE A 175 -10.77 -4.43 -47.92
CA ILE A 175 -10.38 -4.50 -49.33
C ILE A 175 -11.19 -5.59 -50.05
N GLU A 176 -11.30 -6.79 -49.48
CA GLU A 176 -12.13 -7.88 -50.04
C GLU A 176 -13.58 -7.43 -50.26
N LYS A 177 -14.17 -6.75 -49.26
CA LYS A 177 -15.51 -6.18 -49.38
C LYS A 177 -15.61 -5.18 -50.54
N GLN A 178 -14.68 -4.22 -50.63
CA GLN A 178 -14.68 -3.22 -51.70
C GLN A 178 -14.54 -3.86 -53.08
N GLN A 179 -13.68 -4.87 -53.22
CA GLN A 179 -13.49 -5.59 -54.47
C GLN A 179 -14.78 -6.31 -54.90
N MET A 180 -15.47 -6.98 -53.96
CA MET A 180 -16.76 -7.61 -54.26
C MET A 180 -17.85 -6.58 -54.61
N GLU A 181 -17.88 -5.42 -53.97
CA GLU A 181 -18.80 -4.33 -54.31
C GLU A 181 -18.56 -3.81 -55.75
N GLN A 182 -17.30 -3.61 -56.12
CA GLN A 182 -16.91 -3.23 -57.50
C GLN A 182 -17.29 -4.31 -58.51
N GLN A 183 -16.97 -5.57 -58.22
CA GLN A 183 -17.33 -6.69 -59.10
C GLN A 183 -18.83 -6.79 -59.34
N ASN A 184 -19.64 -6.61 -58.30
CA ASN A 184 -21.09 -6.62 -58.46
C ASN A 184 -21.58 -5.47 -59.35
N GLN A 185 -21.00 -4.27 -59.18
CA GLN A 185 -21.34 -3.12 -60.02
C GLN A 185 -20.93 -3.35 -61.48
N GLU A 186 -19.75 -3.92 -61.73
CA GLU A 186 -19.30 -4.29 -63.06
C GLU A 186 -20.23 -5.33 -63.70
N ILE A 187 -20.58 -6.40 -62.98
CA ILE A 187 -21.52 -7.42 -63.46
C ILE A 187 -22.86 -6.78 -63.81
N TYR A 188 -23.37 -5.87 -62.96
CA TYR A 188 -24.61 -5.16 -63.22
C TYR A 188 -24.54 -4.29 -64.48
N ASN A 189 -23.44 -3.55 -64.66
CA ASN A 189 -23.21 -2.77 -65.89
C ASN A 189 -23.16 -3.67 -67.13
N TYR A 190 -22.44 -4.81 -67.07
CA TYR A 190 -22.39 -5.76 -68.18
C TYR A 190 -23.77 -6.37 -68.49
N MET A 191 -24.59 -6.67 -67.47
CA MET A 191 -25.96 -7.14 -67.69
C MET A 191 -26.80 -6.08 -68.42
N HIS A 192 -26.68 -4.81 -68.01
CA HIS A 192 -27.35 -3.69 -68.68
C HIS A 192 -26.91 -3.53 -70.13
N ASP A 193 -25.60 -3.63 -70.41
CA ASP A 193 -25.05 -3.50 -71.76
C ASP A 193 -25.49 -4.65 -72.68
N ILE A 194 -25.58 -5.88 -72.18
CA ILE A 194 -25.93 -7.07 -72.98
C ILE A 194 -27.44 -7.22 -73.19
N PHE A 195 -28.23 -7.10 -72.13
CA PHE A 195 -29.65 -7.42 -72.15
C PHE A 195 -30.55 -6.18 -72.31
N GLY A 196 -30.00 -4.98 -72.11
CA GLY A 196 -30.75 -3.72 -72.13
C GLY A 196 -31.49 -3.45 -70.81
N ALA A 197 -31.63 -2.17 -70.48
CA ALA A 197 -32.14 -1.73 -69.19
C ALA A 197 -33.56 -2.21 -68.86
N GLU A 198 -34.42 -2.36 -69.87
CA GLU A 198 -35.81 -2.80 -69.70
C GLU A 198 -35.88 -4.27 -69.24
N VAL A 199 -35.00 -5.14 -69.76
CA VAL A 199 -34.96 -6.57 -69.41
C VAL A 199 -34.31 -6.77 -68.04
N VAL A 200 -33.22 -6.07 -67.73
CA VAL A 200 -32.55 -6.20 -66.43
C VAL A 200 -33.46 -5.71 -65.28
N ASN A 201 -34.20 -4.62 -65.50
CA ASN A 201 -35.15 -4.07 -64.52
C ASN A 201 -36.33 -5.02 -64.21
N LEU A 202 -36.72 -5.90 -65.14
CA LEU A 202 -37.75 -6.92 -64.91
C LEU A 202 -37.29 -8.00 -63.92
N PHE A 203 -35.99 -8.26 -63.81
CA PHE A 203 -35.40 -9.27 -62.92
C PHE A 203 -34.82 -8.70 -61.62
N ASP A 204 -34.81 -7.37 -61.46
CA ASP A 204 -34.20 -6.71 -60.31
C ASP A 204 -35.11 -6.79 -59.07
N MET A 205 -35.13 -7.95 -58.42
CA MET A 205 -35.97 -8.17 -57.24
C MET A 205 -35.31 -7.75 -55.92
N LYS A 206 -34.05 -7.22 -55.92
CA LYS A 206 -33.37 -6.76 -54.69
C LYS A 206 -32.02 -6.03 -54.85
N TYR A 207 -31.45 -5.87 -56.05
CA TYR A 207 -30.09 -5.35 -56.23
C TYR A 207 -30.11 -3.99 -56.92
N ASN A 208 -30.55 -2.96 -56.20
CA ASN A 208 -30.55 -1.60 -56.73
C ASN A 208 -29.26 -0.85 -56.29
N PRO A 209 -28.21 -0.75 -57.14
CA PRO A 209 -26.95 -0.13 -56.76
C PRO A 209 -27.07 1.39 -56.49
N GLU A 210 -28.18 2.02 -56.88
CA GLU A 210 -28.44 3.46 -56.67
C GLU A 210 -29.02 3.80 -55.27
N GLN A 211 -29.25 2.82 -54.39
CA GLN A 211 -29.83 3.04 -53.05
C GLN A 211 -28.84 2.90 -51.87
N LYS A 212 -27.56 3.26 -52.05
CA LYS A 212 -26.63 3.42 -50.92
C LYS A 212 -26.40 4.89 -50.57
#